data_AF-A0A764MMC3-F1
#
_entry.id   AF-A0A764MMC3-F1
#
_cell.length_a   1.000
_cell.length_b   1.000
_cell.length_c   1.000
_cell.angle_alpha   90.00
_cell.angle_beta   90.00
_cell.angle_gamma   90.00
#
_symmetry.space_group_name_H-M   'P 1'
#
loop_
_entity.id
_entity.type
_entity.pdbx_description
1 polymer ?
#
loop_
_entity_poly.entity_id
_entity_poly.type
_entity_poly.pdbx_seq_one_letter_code
_entity_poly.pdbx_strand_id
1 'polypeptide(L)'
;MRPDLNTLPGDSGCSVWFYDGMSQPRLLAGSIAGLLTDVTITSNYRGDVTSEIHDVVQEWLATGRGNLADLKEELWYYNLYINPSADELMNANRRYGLGHTTWLKGFINNAA
;
A
#
# COMPACT_ATOMS: atom_id res chain seq x y z
N MET A 1 0.55 -26.17 8.13
CA MET A 1 1.13 -25.93 6.79
C MET A 1 0.85 -24.47 6.46
N ARG A 2 1.86 -23.60 6.43
CA ARG A 2 1.65 -22.19 6.03
C ARG A 2 1.46 -22.18 4.51
N PRO A 3 0.36 -21.62 3.97
CA PRO A 3 0.21 -21.52 2.53
C PRO A 3 1.37 -20.70 1.95
N ASP A 4 1.86 -21.11 0.79
CA ASP A 4 2.86 -20.35 0.05
C ASP A 4 2.19 -19.06 -0.45
N LEU A 5 2.51 -17.94 0.21
CA LEU A 5 1.90 -16.63 -0.05
C LEU A 5 2.30 -16.07 -1.42
N ASN A 6 3.28 -16.67 -2.12
CA ASN A 6 3.80 -16.17 -3.39
C ASN A 6 2.97 -16.56 -4.63
N THR A 7 1.98 -17.46 -4.49
CA THR A 7 1.25 -18.02 -5.65
C THR A 7 -0.26 -18.06 -5.42
N LEU A 8 -0.79 -17.05 -4.75
CA LEU A 8 -2.21 -16.93 -4.48
C LEU A 8 -2.89 -16.12 -5.61
N PRO A 9 -3.91 -16.66 -6.33
CA PRO A 9 -4.47 -16.09 -7.58
C PRO A 9 -5.19 -14.72 -7.50
N GLY A 10 -4.90 -13.88 -6.49
CA GLY A 10 -5.29 -12.46 -6.44
C GLY A 10 -4.15 -11.54 -5.99
N ASP A 11 -2.96 -12.09 -5.79
CA ASP A 11 -1.76 -11.37 -5.32
C ASP A 11 -0.71 -11.18 -6.42
N SER A 12 -0.84 -11.92 -7.53
CA SER A 12 0.09 -11.89 -8.65
C SER A 12 0.03 -10.53 -9.36
N GLY A 13 1.12 -9.76 -9.26
CA GLY A 13 1.25 -8.43 -9.86
C GLY A 13 0.82 -7.28 -8.95
N CYS A 14 0.49 -7.54 -7.68
CA CYS A 14 0.24 -6.49 -6.69
C CYS A 14 1.54 -6.08 -5.98
N SER A 15 1.75 -4.80 -5.79
CA SER A 15 2.83 -4.22 -4.99
C SER A 15 2.24 -3.17 -4.07
N VAL A 16 2.63 -3.19 -2.79
CA VAL A 16 2.15 -2.26 -1.79
C VAL A 16 3.21 -1.19 -1.55
N TRP A 17 2.79 0.06 -1.69
CA TRP A 17 3.61 1.24 -1.54
C TRP A 17 3.15 2.08 -0.37
N PHE A 18 4.09 2.71 0.31
CA PHE A 18 3.83 3.70 1.34
C PHE A 18 4.13 5.09 0.80
N TYR A 19 3.22 6.04 1.04
CA TYR A 19 3.41 7.44 0.66
C TYR A 19 2.66 8.41 1.57
N ASP A 20 3.38 9.21 2.34
CA ASP A 20 2.83 10.18 3.30
C ASP A 20 2.96 11.64 2.85
N GLY A 21 3.58 11.91 1.69
CA GLY A 21 3.86 13.27 1.24
C GLY A 21 5.07 13.93 1.88
N MET A 22 5.84 13.23 2.71
CA MET A 22 7.07 13.74 3.32
C MET A 22 8.33 13.22 2.61
N SER A 23 8.22 12.13 1.87
CA SER A 23 9.32 11.46 1.17
C SER A 23 8.84 10.79 -0.12
N GLN A 24 9.77 10.28 -0.93
CA GLN A 24 9.41 9.52 -2.14
C GLN A 24 8.58 8.27 -1.78
N PRO A 25 7.64 7.85 -2.65
CA PRO A 25 6.91 6.59 -2.45
C PRO A 25 7.89 5.43 -2.27
N ARG A 26 7.64 4.60 -1.25
CA ARG A 26 8.50 3.47 -0.90
C ARG A 26 7.75 2.17 -1.07
N LEU A 27 8.35 1.22 -1.80
CA LEU A 27 7.84 -0.14 -1.87
C LEU A 27 7.96 -0.79 -0.47
N LEU A 28 6.85 -1.25 0.08
CA LEU A 28 6.80 -2.00 1.34
C LEU A 28 6.79 -3.49 1.11
N ALA A 29 5.99 -3.95 0.15
CA ALA A 29 5.79 -5.37 -0.11
C ALA A 29 5.54 -5.61 -1.60
N GLY A 30 6.09 -6.70 -2.14
CA GLY A 30 5.86 -7.15 -3.53
C GLY A 30 4.57 -7.95 -3.73
N SER A 31 3.69 -7.96 -2.73
CA SER A 31 2.35 -8.57 -2.72
C SER A 31 1.56 -8.05 -1.52
N ILE A 32 0.24 -8.22 -1.52
CA ILE A 32 -0.63 -7.88 -0.38
C ILE A 32 -0.31 -8.80 0.80
N ALA A 33 -0.18 -10.12 0.57
CA ALA A 33 0.25 -11.05 1.61
C ALA A 33 1.63 -10.73 2.20
N GLY A 34 2.50 -10.05 1.44
CA GLY A 34 3.79 -9.58 1.92
C GLY A 34 3.69 -8.59 3.09
N LEU A 35 2.54 -7.92 3.27
CA LEU A 35 2.29 -7.09 4.46
C LEU A 35 2.20 -7.89 5.76
N LEU A 36 1.97 -9.21 5.69
CA LEU A 36 1.94 -10.09 6.87
C LEU A 36 3.35 -10.57 7.31
N THR A 37 4.40 -10.04 6.70
CA THR A 37 5.80 -10.37 7.00
C THR A 37 6.42 -9.32 7.94
N ASP A 38 7.76 -9.25 8.03
CA ASP A 38 8.48 -8.32 8.91
C ASP A 38 8.46 -6.87 8.36
N VAL A 39 7.26 -6.29 8.21
CA VAL A 39 7.02 -4.92 7.76
C VAL A 39 6.44 -4.12 8.92
N THR A 40 7.20 -3.18 9.45
CA THR A 40 6.70 -2.22 10.46
C THR A 40 6.11 -0.99 9.78
N ILE A 41 4.88 -0.61 10.16
CA ILE A 41 4.12 0.47 9.53
C ILE A 41 3.87 1.57 10.57
N THR A 42 4.82 2.52 10.69
CA THR A 42 4.79 3.55 11.74
C THR A 42 4.73 4.99 11.23
N SER A 43 5.13 5.24 9.99
CA SER A 43 5.22 6.60 9.41
C SER A 43 3.88 7.14 8.88
N ASN A 44 2.74 6.64 9.33
CA ASN A 44 1.43 6.90 8.71
C ASN A 44 0.60 8.05 9.36
N TYR A 45 1.20 8.90 10.20
CA TYR A 45 0.54 9.91 11.05
C TYR A 45 -0.32 9.37 12.21
N ARG A 46 -0.39 8.05 12.42
CA ARG A 46 -1.21 7.39 13.47
C ARG A 46 -0.39 6.57 14.46
N GLY A 47 0.92 6.45 14.24
CA GLY A 47 1.81 5.61 15.04
C GLY A 47 1.98 4.23 14.42
N ASP A 48 2.36 3.25 15.24
CA ASP A 48 2.49 1.86 14.82
C ASP A 48 1.09 1.28 14.57
N VAL A 49 0.81 0.91 13.31
CA VAL A 49 -0.44 0.27 12.89
C VAL A 49 -0.21 -1.13 12.32
N THR A 50 0.94 -1.73 12.63
CA THR A 50 1.37 -3.01 12.04
C THR A 50 0.34 -4.12 12.28
N SER A 51 -0.19 -4.21 13.51
CA SER A 51 -1.21 -5.20 13.88
C SER A 51 -2.53 -4.97 13.15
N GLU A 52 -2.97 -3.72 13.05
CA GLU A 52 -4.21 -3.33 12.37
C GLU A 52 -4.15 -3.69 10.87
N ILE A 53 -3.01 -3.47 10.23
CA ILE A 53 -2.82 -3.86 8.83
C ILE A 53 -2.77 -5.38 8.68
N HIS A 54 -2.19 -6.10 9.64
CA HIS A 54 -2.24 -7.56 9.63
C HIS A 54 -3.68 -8.06 9.71
N ASP A 55 -4.50 -7.50 10.60
CA ASP A 55 -5.91 -7.89 10.77
C ASP A 55 -6.70 -7.62 9.49
N VAL A 56 -6.58 -6.43 8.89
CA VAL A 56 -7.23 -6.07 7.62
C VAL A 56 -6.86 -7.04 6.49
N VAL A 57 -5.57 -7.35 6.34
CA VAL A 57 -5.11 -8.25 5.28
C VAL A 57 -5.54 -9.69 5.54
N GLN A 58 -5.52 -10.15 6.79
CA GLN A 58 -5.98 -11.49 7.17
C GLN A 58 -7.48 -11.66 6.91
N GLU A 59 -8.30 -10.67 7.27
CA GLU A 59 -9.74 -10.67 7.00
C GLU A 59 -10.01 -10.72 5.49
N TRP A 60 -9.33 -9.87 4.72
CA TRP A 60 -9.47 -9.87 3.26
C TRP A 60 -9.08 -11.21 2.64
N LEU A 61 -8.02 -11.87 3.11
CA LEU A 61 -7.66 -13.21 2.68
C LEU A 61 -8.72 -14.25 3.08
N ALA A 62 -9.28 -14.16 4.30
CA ALA A 62 -10.27 -15.09 4.83
C ALA A 62 -11.61 -15.03 4.10
N THR A 63 -11.99 -13.86 3.57
CA THR A 63 -13.18 -13.70 2.71
C THR A 63 -13.02 -14.27 1.31
N GLY A 64 -11.90 -14.94 1.03
CA GLY A 64 -11.58 -15.47 -0.30
C GLY A 64 -11.03 -14.41 -1.24
N ARG A 65 -10.43 -13.35 -0.69
CA ARG A 65 -10.00 -12.14 -1.43
C ARG A 65 -11.21 -11.47 -2.05
N GLY A 66 -12.05 -10.88 -1.18
CA GLY A 66 -13.21 -10.08 -1.57
C GLY A 66 -12.83 -8.90 -2.48
N ASN A 67 -13.67 -7.87 -2.53
CA ASN A 67 -13.45 -6.75 -3.45
C ASN A 67 -12.11 -6.04 -3.18
N LEU A 68 -11.22 -6.00 -4.18
CA LEU A 68 -9.93 -5.32 -4.10
C LEU A 68 -10.08 -3.80 -3.92
N ALA A 69 -11.18 -3.22 -4.39
CA ALA A 69 -11.44 -1.79 -4.21
C ALA A 69 -11.64 -1.44 -2.74
N ASP A 70 -12.38 -2.27 -1.99
CA ASP A 70 -12.64 -2.06 -0.57
C ASP A 70 -11.32 -2.14 0.23
N LEU A 71 -10.46 -3.13 -0.08
CA LEU A 71 -9.13 -3.21 0.53
C LEU A 71 -8.27 -1.99 0.21
N LYS A 72 -8.30 -1.49 -1.03
CA LYS A 72 -7.57 -0.27 -1.41
C LYS A 72 -8.03 0.93 -0.59
N GLU A 73 -9.33 1.06 -0.35
CA GLU A 73 -9.90 2.14 0.46
C GLU A 73 -9.44 2.05 1.92
N GLU A 74 -9.49 0.87 2.52
CA GLU A 74 -9.02 0.64 3.89
C GLU A 74 -7.52 0.95 4.04
N LEU A 75 -6.67 0.44 3.13
CA LEU A 75 -5.23 0.68 3.16
C LEU A 75 -4.87 2.15 2.92
N TRP A 76 -5.64 2.84 2.07
CA TRP A 76 -5.43 4.27 1.80
C TRP A 76 -5.55 5.14 3.06
N TYR A 77 -6.39 4.73 4.02
CA TYR A 77 -6.52 5.41 5.32
C TYR A 77 -5.22 5.44 6.14
N TYR A 78 -4.32 4.49 5.87
CA TYR A 78 -3.01 4.32 6.49
C TYR A 78 -1.84 4.76 5.59
N ASN A 79 -2.13 5.46 4.49
CA ASN A 79 -1.16 5.89 3.48
C ASN A 79 -0.45 4.72 2.77
N LEU A 80 -1.17 3.60 2.63
CA LEU A 80 -0.74 2.42 1.90
C LEU A 80 -1.52 2.32 0.58
N TYR A 81 -0.81 2.01 -0.50
CA TYR A 81 -1.36 2.04 -1.85
C TYR A 81 -1.00 0.76 -2.59
N ILE A 82 -2.01 0.06 -3.14
CA ILE A 82 -1.79 -1.12 -3.98
C ILE A 82 -1.68 -0.68 -5.44
N ASN A 83 -0.51 -0.93 -6.05
CA ASN A 83 -0.20 -0.55 -7.43
C ASN A 83 -0.62 0.88 -7.79
N PRO A 84 -0.20 1.89 -7.02
CA PRO A 84 -0.61 3.25 -7.31
C PRO A 84 -0.10 3.70 -8.68
N SER A 85 -0.96 4.40 -9.40
CA SER A 85 -0.58 5.26 -10.52
C SER A 85 0.03 6.57 -10.02
N ALA A 86 0.75 7.27 -10.91
CA ALA A 86 1.22 8.63 -10.63
C ALA A 86 0.06 9.56 -10.27
N ASP A 87 -1.08 9.46 -10.96
CA ASP A 87 -2.26 10.27 -10.73
C ASP A 87 -2.88 10.04 -9.34
N GLU A 88 -2.91 8.80 -8.86
CA GLU A 88 -3.39 8.49 -7.50
C GLU A 88 -2.52 9.17 -6.43
N LEU A 89 -1.20 9.13 -6.59
CA LEU A 89 -0.27 9.77 -5.63
C LEU A 89 -0.27 11.30 -5.77
N MET A 90 -0.45 11.81 -6.99
CA MET A 90 -0.67 13.24 -7.25
C MET A 90 -1.95 13.75 -6.59
N ASN A 91 -3.01 12.94 -6.56
CA ASN A 91 -4.23 13.26 -5.83
C ASN A 91 -4.01 13.21 -4.32
N ALA A 92 -3.22 12.25 -3.82
CA ALA A 92 -2.80 12.21 -2.42
C ALA A 92 -2.04 13.49 -2.00
N ASN A 93 -1.16 14.02 -2.85
CA ASN A 93 -0.47 15.29 -2.60
C ASN A 93 -1.43 16.45 -2.30
N ARG A 94 -2.59 16.50 -2.96
CA ARG A 94 -3.59 17.55 -2.72
C ARG A 94 -4.15 17.48 -1.30
N ARG A 95 -4.33 16.28 -0.74
CA ARG A 95 -4.76 16.08 0.66
C ARG A 95 -3.75 16.65 1.65
N TYR A 96 -2.47 16.60 1.32
CA TYR A 96 -1.38 17.14 2.14
C TYR A 96 -1.06 18.61 1.83
N GLY A 97 -1.77 19.25 0.89
CA GLY A 97 -1.47 20.63 0.48
C GLY A 97 -0.16 20.78 -0.30
N LEU A 98 0.32 19.70 -0.92
CA LEU A 98 1.60 19.65 -1.63
C LEU A 98 1.44 19.98 -3.11
N GLY A 99 2.53 20.47 -3.71
CA GLY A 99 2.64 20.64 -5.15
C GLY A 99 2.48 19.32 -5.92
N HIS A 100 2.02 19.42 -7.17
CA HIS A 100 1.60 18.25 -7.96
C HIS A 100 2.68 17.16 -8.05
N THR A 101 3.97 17.53 -8.11
CA THR A 101 5.10 16.60 -8.25
C THR A 101 6.00 16.55 -7.02
N THR A 102 5.60 17.19 -5.92
CA THR A 102 6.37 17.19 -4.67
C THR A 102 6.58 15.74 -4.23
N TRP A 103 7.85 15.36 -4.08
CA TRP A 103 8.30 14.00 -3.74
C TRP A 103 7.88 12.85 -4.67
N LEU A 104 7.36 13.13 -5.88
CA LEU A 104 6.94 12.08 -6.83
C LEU A 104 7.85 11.92 -8.05
N LYS A 105 8.84 12.81 -8.22
CA LYS A 105 9.71 12.82 -9.43
C LYS A 105 10.39 11.47 -9.70
N GLY A 106 10.90 10.79 -8.68
CA GLY A 106 11.56 9.49 -8.85
C GLY A 106 10.56 8.40 -9.23
N PHE A 107 9.36 8.43 -8.66
CA PHE A 107 8.30 7.48 -8.99
C PHE A 107 7.80 7.65 -10.43
N ILE A 108 7.50 8.89 -10.84
CA ILE A 108 7.02 9.23 -12.18
C ILE A 108 8.04 8.83 -13.26
N ASN A 109 9.33 9.12 -13.03
CA ASN A 109 10.39 8.86 -14.01
C ASN A 109 10.71 7.37 -14.19
N ASN A 110 10.36 6.51 -13.23
CA ASN A 110 10.54 5.05 -13.33
C ASN A 110 9.31 4.33 -13.88
N ALA A 111 8.20 5.05 -14.07
CA ALA A 111 6.95 4.52 -14.61
C ALA A 111 6.77 4.80 -16.12
N ALA A 112 7.75 5.45 -16.76
CA ALA A 112 7.80 5.77 -18.19
C ALA A 112 8.88 4.93 -18.89
#